data_AF-X1KYM3-F1
#
_entry.id   AF-X1KYM3-F1
#
_cell.length_a   1.000
_cell.length_b   1.000
_cell.length_c   1.000
_cell.angle_alpha   90.00
_cell.angle_beta   90.00
_cell.angle_gamma   90.00
#
_symmetry.space_group_name_H-M   'P 1'
#
loop_
_entity.id
_entity.type
_entity.pdbx_description
1 polymer ?
#
loop_
_entity_poly.entity_id
_entity_poly.type
_entity_poly.pdbx_seq_one_letter_code
_entity_poly.pdbx_strand_id
1 'polypeptide(L)'
;DSVETIIELSKREYTLLPILGDRFNMIKTLASELQVKDFGGNGDDLKVLRVILIRDTILATVDVVARVIGILYDHLRDLERTIDSLMPMEDYEWNKNLTLVDRMNASLEVINNYGVEEISDIISHLYRVLSYIDEAVDTIEYYNERRELLLNFSILEKKIGRILEKKGEVHLDDLGVSEKFGREYIKLYLRRHFRETPLQEVGDSLRRIG
;
A
#
# COMPACT_ATOMS: atom_id res chain seq x y z
N ASP A 1 13.37 -14.81 -10.06
CA ASP A 1 13.46 -14.18 -8.71
C ASP A 1 13.32 -12.65 -8.72
N SER A 2 14.35 -11.81 -8.91
CA SER A 2 14.20 -10.34 -8.72
C SER A 2 13.35 -9.61 -9.77
N VAL A 3 13.56 -9.93 -11.05
CA VAL A 3 12.74 -9.42 -12.15
C VAL A 3 11.32 -9.99 -12.11
N GLU A 4 11.17 -11.19 -11.54
CA GLU A 4 9.89 -11.90 -11.46
C GLU A 4 8.93 -11.21 -10.50
N THR A 5 9.38 -10.72 -9.34
CA THR A 5 8.55 -9.92 -8.42
C THR A 5 7.94 -8.70 -9.12
N ILE A 6 8.73 -7.97 -9.91
CA ILE A 6 8.23 -6.80 -10.66
C ILE A 6 7.26 -7.22 -11.77
N ILE A 7 7.53 -8.35 -12.43
CA ILE A 7 6.61 -8.90 -13.42
C ILE A 7 5.30 -9.37 -12.76
N GLU A 8 5.34 -9.98 -11.59
CA GLU A 8 4.15 -10.40 -10.83
C GLU A 8 3.29 -9.21 -10.42
N LEU A 9 3.88 -8.04 -10.09
CA LEU A 9 3.11 -6.82 -9.87
C LEU A 9 2.28 -6.43 -11.09
N SER A 10 2.86 -6.54 -12.29
CA SER A 10 2.14 -6.24 -13.53
C SER A 10 0.96 -7.19 -13.79
N LYS A 11 0.98 -8.40 -13.22
CA LYS A 11 -0.12 -9.38 -13.29
C LYS A 11 -1.27 -9.09 -12.33
N ARG A 12 -1.06 -8.25 -11.30
CA ARG A 12 -2.10 -7.81 -10.34
C ARG A 12 -2.91 -6.59 -10.85
N GLU A 13 -3.03 -6.44 -12.17
CA GLU A 13 -3.65 -5.28 -12.82
C GLU A 13 -5.06 -4.97 -12.31
N TYR A 14 -5.92 -5.99 -12.14
CA TYR A 14 -7.29 -5.79 -11.68
C TYR A 14 -7.39 -5.16 -10.28
N THR A 15 -6.42 -5.43 -9.41
CA THR A 15 -6.43 -4.92 -8.02
C THR A 15 -5.69 -3.59 -7.92
N LEU A 16 -4.55 -3.46 -8.58
CA LEU A 16 -3.65 -2.33 -8.38
C LEU A 16 -3.92 -1.15 -9.32
N LEU A 17 -4.44 -1.37 -10.52
CA LEU A 17 -4.74 -0.28 -11.45
C LEU A 17 -5.75 0.73 -10.89
N PRO A 18 -6.85 0.33 -10.23
CA PRO A 18 -7.79 1.27 -9.61
C PRO A 18 -7.18 2.08 -8.46
N ILE A 19 -6.15 1.55 -7.79
CA ILE A 19 -5.53 2.17 -6.60
C ILE A 19 -4.39 3.11 -7.02
N LEU A 20 -3.52 2.63 -7.90
CA LEU A 20 -2.30 3.32 -8.30
C LEU A 20 -2.48 4.20 -9.56
N GLY A 21 -3.50 3.94 -10.39
CA GLY A 21 -3.78 4.71 -11.60
C GLY A 21 -2.58 4.82 -12.54
N ASP A 22 -2.18 6.04 -12.89
CA ASP A 22 -1.03 6.30 -13.77
C ASP A 22 0.29 5.73 -13.22
N ARG A 23 0.43 5.65 -11.89
CA ARG A 23 1.61 5.05 -11.25
C ARG A 23 1.72 3.55 -11.55
N PHE A 24 0.59 2.85 -11.71
CA PHE A 24 0.59 1.46 -12.16
C PHE A 24 1.12 1.32 -13.60
N ASN A 25 0.70 2.22 -14.49
CA ASN A 25 1.16 2.22 -15.89
C ASN A 25 2.68 2.48 -15.98
N MET A 26 3.21 3.33 -15.11
CA MET A 26 4.65 3.54 -14.98
C MET A 26 5.37 2.26 -14.53
N ILE A 27 4.88 1.57 -13.50
CA ILE A 27 5.43 0.29 -13.02
C ILE A 27 5.39 -0.77 -14.13
N LYS A 28 4.28 -0.87 -14.87
CA LYS A 28 4.11 -1.81 -15.99
C LYS A 28 5.10 -1.53 -17.13
N THR A 29 5.34 -0.26 -17.44
CA THR A 29 6.33 0.16 -18.44
C THR A 29 7.73 -0.25 -18.02
N LEU A 30 8.12 0.06 -16.78
CA LEU A 30 9.40 -0.33 -16.20
C LEU A 30 9.60 -1.85 -16.18
N ALA A 31 8.56 -2.63 -15.88
CA ALA A 31 8.59 -4.09 -15.93
C ALA A 31 8.87 -4.63 -17.35
N SER A 32 8.29 -4.00 -18.37
CA SER A 32 8.49 -4.39 -19.77
C SER A 32 9.90 -4.10 -20.28
N GLU A 33 10.55 -3.04 -19.80
CA GLU A 33 11.95 -2.70 -20.15
C GLU A 33 12.94 -3.77 -19.67
N LEU A 34 12.62 -4.47 -18.57
CA LEU A 34 13.43 -5.59 -18.05
C LEU A 34 13.28 -6.87 -18.89
N GLN A 35 12.13 -7.10 -19.54
CA GLN A 35 11.88 -8.32 -20.34
C GLN A 35 12.59 -8.33 -21.70
N VAL A 36 12.91 -7.16 -22.27
CA VAL A 36 13.49 -7.04 -23.62
C VAL A 36 15.00 -7.36 -23.65
N LYS A 37 15.67 -7.43 -22.50
CA LYS A 37 17.13 -7.62 -22.39
C LYS A 37 17.57 -9.09 -22.30
N ASP A 38 17.06 -9.97 -23.16
CA ASP A 38 17.51 -11.36 -23.27
C ASP A 38 18.72 -11.45 -24.24
N PHE A 39 19.94 -11.59 -23.71
CA PHE A 39 21.18 -11.52 -24.49
C PHE A 39 21.85 -12.90 -24.65
N GLY A 40 21.48 -13.63 -25.70
CA GLY A 40 22.17 -14.86 -26.13
C GLY A 40 23.44 -14.59 -26.94
N GLY A 41 24.59 -15.12 -26.49
CA GLY A 41 25.85 -15.10 -27.24
C GLY A 41 26.92 -16.07 -26.69
N ASN A 42 27.44 -16.96 -27.55
CA ASN A 42 28.42 -18.01 -27.28
C ASN A 42 29.85 -17.64 -27.77
N GLY A 43 30.91 -17.96 -27.00
CA GLY A 43 32.33 -17.89 -27.42
C GLY A 43 33.33 -17.41 -26.35
N ASP A 44 34.45 -18.11 -26.13
CA ASP A 44 35.30 -18.00 -24.92
C ASP A 44 36.12 -16.69 -24.67
N ASP A 45 36.15 -15.73 -25.60
CA ASP A 45 36.62 -14.35 -25.32
C ASP A 45 35.58 -13.50 -24.55
N LEU A 46 34.41 -14.09 -24.30
CA LEU A 46 33.27 -13.46 -23.66
C LEU A 46 33.40 -13.33 -22.15
N LYS A 47 34.41 -13.80 -21.43
CA LYS A 47 34.35 -13.76 -19.95
C LYS A 47 34.30 -12.34 -19.38
N VAL A 48 35.18 -11.43 -19.83
CA VAL A 48 35.18 -10.03 -19.36
C VAL A 48 33.96 -9.29 -19.91
N LEU A 49 33.63 -9.47 -21.19
CA LEU A 49 32.42 -8.91 -21.80
C LEU A 49 31.13 -9.41 -21.12
N ARG A 50 31.06 -10.69 -20.74
CA ARG A 50 29.94 -11.31 -20.01
C ARG A 50 29.87 -10.78 -18.58
N VAL A 51 31.00 -10.56 -17.89
CA VAL A 51 31.01 -9.91 -16.56
C VAL A 51 30.53 -8.46 -16.65
N ILE A 52 30.96 -7.70 -17.67
CA ILE A 52 30.47 -6.33 -17.91
C ILE A 52 28.97 -6.35 -18.22
N LEU A 53 28.53 -7.22 -19.13
CA LEU A 53 27.10 -7.37 -19.47
C LEU A 53 26.25 -7.78 -18.25
N ILE A 54 26.76 -8.68 -17.40
CA ILE A 54 26.09 -9.06 -16.14
C ILE A 54 26.01 -7.86 -15.20
N ARG A 55 27.09 -7.10 -15.04
CA ARG A 55 27.11 -5.88 -14.22
C ARG A 55 26.11 -4.85 -14.72
N ASP A 56 26.11 -4.56 -16.01
CA ASP A 56 25.18 -3.59 -16.61
C ASP A 56 23.73 -4.04 -16.48
N THR A 57 23.47 -5.34 -16.54
CA THR A 57 22.14 -5.92 -16.31
C THR A 57 21.71 -5.77 -14.86
N ILE A 58 22.60 -6.04 -13.90
CA ILE A 58 22.33 -5.85 -12.47
C ILE A 58 22.05 -4.37 -12.18
N LEU A 59 22.88 -3.47 -12.68
CA LEU A 59 22.69 -2.03 -12.49
C LEU A 59 21.38 -1.52 -13.12
N ALA A 60 21.02 -2.01 -14.31
CA ALA A 60 19.74 -1.69 -14.92
C ALA A 60 18.54 -2.22 -14.11
N THR A 61 18.66 -3.43 -13.54
CA THR A 61 17.63 -4.00 -12.66
C THR A 61 17.47 -3.17 -11.40
N VAL A 62 18.59 -2.74 -10.82
CA VAL A 62 18.63 -1.90 -9.63
C VAL A 62 17.98 -0.54 -9.88
N ASP A 63 18.27 0.13 -11.00
CA ASP A 63 17.62 1.39 -11.38
C ASP A 63 16.10 1.23 -11.49
N VAL A 64 15.63 0.17 -12.15
CA VAL A 64 14.19 -0.11 -12.26
C VAL A 64 13.57 -0.33 -10.88
N VAL A 65 14.19 -1.14 -10.03
CA VAL A 65 13.72 -1.42 -8.66
C VAL A 65 13.68 -0.15 -7.82
N ALA A 66 14.68 0.72 -7.95
CA ALA A 66 14.72 2.03 -7.29
C ALA A 66 13.50 2.86 -7.65
N ARG A 67 13.18 2.94 -8.94
CA ARG A 67 12.04 3.72 -9.45
C ARG A 67 10.71 3.14 -8.97
N VAL A 68 10.55 1.81 -9.00
CA VAL A 68 9.35 1.14 -8.49
C VAL A 68 9.15 1.47 -7.01
N ILE A 69 10.20 1.38 -6.20
CA ILE A 69 10.11 1.69 -4.76
C ILE A 69 9.86 3.17 -4.51
N GLY A 70 10.45 4.07 -5.30
CA GLY A 70 10.14 5.49 -5.22
C GLY A 70 8.66 5.76 -5.46
N ILE A 71 8.08 5.15 -6.50
CA ILE A 71 6.65 5.28 -6.82
C ILE A 71 5.77 4.77 -5.66
N LEU A 72 6.10 3.60 -5.11
CA LEU A 72 5.34 2.99 -4.00
C LEU A 72 5.49 3.81 -2.72
N TYR A 73 6.70 4.29 -2.41
CA TYR A 73 7.00 5.16 -1.28
C TYR A 73 6.17 6.44 -1.33
N ASP A 74 6.19 7.14 -2.47
CA ASP A 74 5.43 8.37 -2.65
C ASP A 74 3.92 8.12 -2.49
N HIS A 75 3.43 6.97 -2.97
CA HIS A 75 2.01 6.64 -2.88
C HIS A 75 1.58 6.33 -1.46
N LEU A 76 2.38 5.56 -0.71
CA LEU A 76 2.17 5.34 0.71
C LEU A 76 2.12 6.67 1.45
N ARG A 77 3.04 7.61 1.19
CA ARG A 77 3.07 8.92 1.84
C ARG A 77 1.83 9.76 1.54
N ASP A 78 1.35 9.73 0.31
CA ASP A 78 0.12 10.44 -0.07
C ASP A 78 -1.12 9.83 0.61
N LEU A 79 -1.20 8.50 0.70
CA LEU A 79 -2.26 7.80 1.43
C LEU A 79 -2.21 8.11 2.93
N GLU A 80 -1.04 8.05 3.56
CA GLU A 80 -0.86 8.41 4.97
C GLU A 80 -1.39 9.82 5.25
N ARG A 81 -0.93 10.81 4.48
CA ARG A 81 -1.39 12.21 4.64
C ARG A 81 -2.89 12.35 4.46
N THR A 82 -3.45 11.64 3.48
CA THR A 82 -4.89 11.67 3.22
C THR A 82 -5.66 11.05 4.39
N ILE A 83 -5.26 9.89 4.88
CA ILE A 83 -5.89 9.22 6.03
C ILE A 83 -5.77 10.08 7.29
N ASP A 84 -4.59 10.64 7.55
CA ASP A 84 -4.34 11.52 8.70
C ASP A 84 -5.26 12.77 8.65
N SER A 85 -5.58 13.29 7.46
CA SER A 85 -6.53 14.40 7.28
C SER A 85 -8.01 14.01 7.47
N LEU A 86 -8.32 12.71 7.39
CA LEU A 86 -9.69 12.16 7.48
C LEU A 86 -9.99 11.56 8.86
N MET A 87 -9.07 11.69 9.82
CA MET A 87 -9.23 11.10 11.15
C MET A 87 -10.50 11.61 11.83
N PRO A 88 -11.37 10.72 12.35
CA PRO A 88 -12.64 11.11 12.95
C PRO A 88 -12.49 11.71 14.36
N MET A 89 -11.35 11.49 15.00
CA MET A 89 -10.98 11.95 16.35
C MET A 89 -9.44 11.97 16.48
N GLU A 90 -8.91 12.84 17.34
CA GLU A 90 -7.44 13.05 17.49
C GLU A 90 -6.70 11.81 18.00
N ASP A 91 -7.35 10.98 18.81
CA ASP A 91 -6.80 9.74 19.39
C ASP A 91 -7.08 8.50 18.53
N TYR A 92 -7.53 8.67 17.28
CA TYR A 92 -7.83 7.56 16.40
C TYR A 92 -6.55 6.90 15.85
N GLU A 93 -6.27 5.69 16.34
CA GLU A 93 -5.21 4.86 15.77
C GLU A 93 -5.73 4.02 14.60
N TRP A 94 -5.18 4.26 13.42
CA TRP A 94 -5.56 3.54 12.20
C TRP A 94 -4.58 2.44 11.79
N ASN A 95 -3.67 2.03 12.69
CA ASN A 95 -2.63 1.01 12.49
C ASN A 95 -1.67 1.33 11.33
N LYS A 96 -1.20 2.57 11.29
CA LYS A 96 -0.12 3.02 10.41
C LYS A 96 1.13 2.15 10.59
N ASN A 97 1.76 1.74 9.49
CA ASN A 97 3.01 0.99 9.47
C ASN A 97 4.17 1.98 9.60
N LEU A 98 4.56 2.25 10.85
CA LEU A 98 5.56 3.28 11.17
C LEU A 98 6.96 2.95 10.63
N THR A 99 7.25 1.68 10.29
CA THR A 99 8.61 1.24 9.97
C THR A 99 8.88 1.07 8.48
N LEU A 100 7.84 0.86 7.67
CA LEU A 100 8.00 0.54 6.25
C LEU A 100 8.52 1.74 5.47
N VAL A 101 7.91 2.91 5.66
CA VAL A 101 8.32 4.16 4.99
C VAL A 101 9.76 4.51 5.32
N ASP A 102 10.18 4.36 6.58
CA ASP A 102 11.55 4.63 7.01
C ASP A 102 12.55 3.65 6.36
N ARG A 103 12.20 2.36 6.30
CA ARG A 103 13.01 1.33 5.61
C ARG A 103 13.13 1.61 4.11
N MET A 104 12.03 1.98 3.46
CA MET A 104 12.01 2.32 2.04
C MET A 104 12.85 3.57 1.75
N ASN A 105 12.74 4.61 2.58
CA ASN A 105 13.55 5.83 2.43
C ASN A 105 15.05 5.54 2.57
N ALA A 106 15.44 4.82 3.63
CA ALA A 106 16.83 4.42 3.83
C ALA A 106 17.36 3.58 2.66
N SER A 107 16.53 2.71 2.09
CA SER A 107 16.90 1.94 0.91
C SER A 107 17.08 2.81 -0.34
N LEU A 108 16.20 3.78 -0.58
CA LEU A 108 16.34 4.72 -1.71
C LEU A 108 17.63 5.55 -1.61
N GLU A 109 18.01 5.98 -0.40
CA GLU A 109 19.27 6.69 -0.16
C GLU A 109 20.50 5.84 -0.52
N VAL A 110 20.50 4.55 -0.18
CA VAL A 110 21.60 3.66 -0.55
C VAL A 110 21.62 3.39 -2.06
N ILE A 111 20.46 3.21 -2.68
CA ILE A 111 20.39 2.90 -4.11
C ILE A 111 20.95 4.03 -4.99
N ASN A 112 20.71 5.28 -4.60
CA ASN A 112 21.25 6.45 -5.30
C ASN A 112 22.79 6.56 -5.23
N ASN A 113 23.46 5.77 -4.39
CA ASN A 113 24.91 5.81 -4.18
C ASN A 113 25.67 4.60 -4.76
N TYR A 114 25.02 3.71 -5.51
CA TYR A 114 25.64 2.47 -6.02
C TYR A 114 26.76 2.63 -7.05
N GLY A 115 27.09 3.85 -7.50
CA GLY A 115 28.17 4.08 -8.46
C GLY A 115 29.55 3.61 -7.98
N VAL A 116 29.74 3.36 -6.69
CA VAL A 116 31.04 3.07 -6.05
C VAL A 116 31.06 1.72 -5.31
N GLU A 117 29.94 1.01 -5.21
CA GLU A 117 29.84 -0.22 -4.39
C GLU A 117 30.20 -1.50 -5.16
N GLU A 118 30.60 -2.56 -4.43
CA GLU A 118 30.84 -3.87 -5.00
C GLU A 118 29.52 -4.53 -5.46
N ILE A 119 29.58 -5.29 -6.56
CA ILE A 119 28.40 -5.95 -7.14
C ILE A 119 27.71 -6.90 -6.13
N SER A 120 28.47 -7.55 -5.26
CA SER A 120 27.93 -8.43 -4.21
C SER A 120 27.07 -7.69 -3.18
N ASP A 121 27.47 -6.47 -2.82
CA ASP A 121 26.74 -5.63 -1.88
C ASP A 121 25.46 -5.09 -2.52
N ILE A 122 25.56 -4.69 -3.80
CA ILE A 122 24.42 -4.29 -4.63
C ILE A 122 23.38 -5.42 -4.71
N ILE A 123 23.80 -6.65 -4.98
CA ILE A 123 22.88 -7.81 -5.06
C ILE A 123 22.23 -8.09 -3.70
N SER A 124 23.01 -8.09 -2.62
CA SER A 124 22.51 -8.33 -1.26
C SER A 124 21.46 -7.29 -0.86
N HIS A 125 21.72 -6.02 -1.16
CA HIS A 125 20.76 -4.95 -0.92
C HIS A 125 19.53 -5.06 -1.83
N LEU A 126 19.70 -5.44 -3.10
CA LEU A 126 18.59 -5.64 -4.03
C LEU A 126 17.57 -6.65 -3.49
N TYR A 127 18.00 -7.78 -2.92
CA TYR A 127 17.09 -8.75 -2.30
C TYR A 127 16.29 -8.17 -1.13
N ARG A 128 16.94 -7.39 -0.26
CA ARG A 128 16.28 -6.71 0.85
C ARG A 128 15.25 -5.68 0.37
N VAL A 129 15.58 -5.00 -0.71
CA VAL A 129 14.76 -3.95 -1.32
C VAL A 129 13.53 -4.54 -1.99
N LEU A 130 13.64 -5.71 -2.62
CA LEU A 130 12.51 -6.41 -3.23
C LEU A 130 11.46 -6.88 -2.21
N SER A 131 11.87 -7.31 -1.02
CA SER A 131 10.88 -7.71 0.01
C SER A 131 10.02 -6.54 0.50
N TYR A 132 10.53 -5.30 0.38
CA TYR A 132 9.75 -4.10 0.71
C TYR A 132 8.68 -3.80 -0.35
N ILE A 133 8.83 -4.29 -1.58
CA ILE A 133 7.83 -4.10 -2.64
C ILE A 133 6.55 -4.84 -2.28
N ASP A 134 6.64 -6.12 -1.92
CA ASP A 134 5.47 -6.92 -1.54
C ASP A 134 4.78 -6.33 -0.31
N GLU A 135 5.56 -5.99 0.74
CA GLU A 135 5.03 -5.35 1.95
C GLU A 135 4.36 -3.99 1.64
N ALA A 136 4.93 -3.19 0.74
CA ALA A 136 4.36 -1.91 0.32
C ALA A 136 3.05 -2.07 -0.42
N VAL A 137 2.93 -3.07 -1.29
CA VAL A 137 1.68 -3.34 -2.03
C VAL A 137 0.56 -3.73 -1.08
N ASP A 138 0.81 -4.67 -0.17
CA ASP A 138 -0.19 -5.09 0.81
C ASP A 138 -0.59 -3.92 1.74
N THR A 139 0.38 -3.08 2.11
CA THR A 139 0.13 -1.87 2.92
C THR A 139 -0.69 -0.83 2.15
N ILE A 140 -0.43 -0.64 0.84
CA ILE A 140 -1.19 0.28 -0.02
C ILE A 140 -2.65 -0.17 -0.13
N GLU A 141 -2.90 -1.46 -0.34
CA GLU A 141 -4.28 -2.00 -0.39
C GLU A 141 -5.02 -1.74 0.93
N TYR A 142 -4.38 -2.03 2.06
CA TYR A 142 -4.92 -1.74 3.39
C TYR A 142 -5.20 -0.24 3.60
N TYR A 143 -4.28 0.63 3.19
CA TYR A 143 -4.42 2.07 3.34
C TYR A 143 -5.54 2.61 2.45
N ASN A 144 -5.68 2.08 1.25
CA ASN A 144 -6.76 2.47 0.35
C ASN A 144 -8.13 2.07 0.92
N GLU A 145 -8.28 0.84 1.44
CA GLU A 145 -9.51 0.44 2.14
C GLU A 145 -9.83 1.37 3.33
N ARG A 146 -8.80 1.74 4.11
CA ARG A 146 -8.94 2.65 5.25
C ARG A 146 -9.36 4.05 4.80
N ARG A 147 -8.76 4.58 3.74
CA ARG A 147 -9.09 5.87 3.15
C ARG A 147 -10.56 5.89 2.69
N GLU A 148 -10.99 4.88 1.94
CA GLU A 148 -12.38 4.77 1.46
C GLU A 148 -13.38 4.68 2.62
N LEU A 149 -13.05 3.92 3.66
CA LEU A 149 -13.86 3.87 4.88
C LEU A 149 -14.01 5.25 5.52
N LEU A 150 -12.92 5.97 5.75
CA LEU A 150 -12.96 7.28 6.42
C LEU A 150 -13.63 8.36 5.57
N LEU A 151 -13.43 8.34 4.24
CA LEU A 151 -14.13 9.26 3.31
C LEU A 151 -15.65 9.16 3.45
N ASN A 152 -16.15 7.93 3.57
CA ASN A 152 -17.58 7.66 3.67
C ASN A 152 -18.14 7.83 5.08
N PHE A 153 -17.29 7.89 6.11
CA PHE A 153 -17.74 7.90 7.51
C PHE A 153 -18.69 9.06 7.82
N SER A 154 -18.45 10.27 7.33
CA SER A 154 -19.30 11.43 7.61
C SER A 154 -20.76 11.27 7.11
N ILE A 155 -20.97 10.52 6.03
CA ILE A 155 -22.28 10.22 5.48
C ILE A 155 -22.96 9.15 6.32
N LEU A 156 -22.21 8.09 6.65
CA LEU A 156 -22.71 6.96 7.42
C LEU A 156 -23.02 7.35 8.86
N GLU A 157 -22.23 8.24 9.47
CA GLU A 157 -22.47 8.80 10.79
C GLU A 157 -23.82 9.50 10.86
N LYS A 158 -24.12 10.39 9.90
CA LYS A 158 -25.43 11.07 9.81
C LYS A 158 -26.57 10.06 9.64
N LYS A 159 -26.34 9.00 8.88
CA LYS A 159 -27.34 7.94 8.67
C LYS A 159 -27.60 7.17 9.97
N ILE A 160 -26.56 6.74 10.67
CA ILE A 160 -26.65 6.05 11.97
C ILE A 160 -27.41 6.91 12.97
N GLY A 161 -27.05 8.19 13.12
CA GLY A 161 -27.71 9.11 14.04
C GLY A 161 -29.22 9.24 13.77
N ARG A 162 -29.62 9.42 12.51
CA ARG A 162 -31.05 9.48 12.13
C ARG A 162 -31.82 8.21 12.41
N ILE A 163 -31.19 7.04 12.25
CA ILE A 163 -31.86 5.76 12.53
C ILE A 163 -31.99 5.58 14.06
N LEU A 164 -30.93 5.86 14.83
CA LEU A 164 -30.98 5.84 16.29
C LEU A 164 -32.04 6.78 16.86
N GLU A 165 -32.20 7.98 16.30
CA GLU A 165 -33.24 8.93 16.71
C GLU A 165 -34.66 8.40 16.47
N LYS A 166 -34.87 7.65 15.38
CA LYS A 166 -36.19 7.15 14.98
C LYS A 166 -36.56 5.81 15.63
N LYS A 167 -35.60 4.89 15.73
CA LYS A 167 -35.83 3.49 16.13
C LYS A 167 -35.22 3.16 17.50
N GLY A 168 -34.24 3.93 17.98
CA GLY A 168 -33.46 3.60 19.17
C GLY A 168 -32.34 2.58 18.95
N GLU A 169 -32.32 1.90 17.80
CA GLU A 169 -31.36 0.87 17.41
C GLU A 169 -31.01 0.95 15.91
N VAL A 170 -29.83 0.45 15.55
CA VAL A 170 -29.31 0.37 14.17
C VAL A 170 -28.68 -0.99 13.94
N HIS A 171 -29.12 -1.70 12.91
CA HIS A 171 -28.50 -2.94 12.46
C HIS A 171 -27.57 -2.69 11.26
N LEU A 172 -26.65 -3.63 11.00
CA LEU A 172 -25.76 -3.56 9.82
C LEU A 172 -26.55 -3.42 8.51
N ASP A 173 -27.65 -4.15 8.37
CA ASP A 173 -28.50 -4.12 7.16
C ASP A 173 -29.14 -2.74 6.92
N ASP A 174 -29.37 -1.95 7.98
CA ASP A 174 -29.90 -0.58 7.84
C ASP A 174 -28.89 0.33 7.12
N LEU A 175 -27.59 0.01 7.16
CA LEU A 175 -26.52 0.85 6.61
C LEU A 175 -26.40 0.74 5.09
N GLY A 176 -26.84 -0.37 4.48
CA GLY A 176 -26.77 -0.58 3.04
C GLY A 176 -25.33 -0.65 2.51
N VAL A 177 -24.41 -1.16 3.33
CA VAL A 177 -23.00 -1.38 2.99
C VAL A 177 -22.64 -2.83 3.31
N SER A 178 -21.48 -3.32 2.85
CA SER A 178 -21.05 -4.67 3.22
C SER A 178 -20.87 -4.81 4.73
N GLU A 179 -21.02 -6.04 5.23
CA GLU A 179 -20.91 -6.34 6.66
C GLU A 179 -19.58 -5.86 7.26
N LYS A 180 -18.47 -6.08 6.53
CA LYS A 180 -17.11 -5.63 6.89
C LYS A 180 -17.09 -4.13 7.19
N PHE A 181 -17.63 -3.30 6.29
CA PHE A 181 -17.64 -1.84 6.47
C PHE A 181 -18.68 -1.40 7.50
N GLY A 182 -19.86 -2.02 7.52
CA GLY A 182 -20.93 -1.67 8.47
C GLY A 182 -20.48 -1.82 9.92
N ARG A 183 -19.76 -2.90 10.24
CA ARG A 183 -19.21 -3.13 11.59
C ARG A 183 -18.26 -2.03 12.00
N GLU A 184 -17.35 -1.63 11.12
CA GLU A 184 -16.40 -0.57 11.41
C GLU A 184 -17.08 0.80 11.56
N TYR A 185 -18.11 1.11 10.76
CA TYR A 185 -18.88 2.34 10.93
C TYR A 185 -19.62 2.41 12.26
N ILE A 186 -20.22 1.30 12.70
CA ILE A 186 -20.87 1.21 14.02
C ILE A 186 -19.86 1.45 15.14
N LYS A 187 -18.71 0.77 15.11
CA LYS A 187 -17.64 0.96 16.11
C LYS A 187 -17.14 2.39 16.16
N LEU A 188 -16.91 3.01 14.99
CA LEU A 188 -16.47 4.40 14.89
C LEU A 188 -17.52 5.36 15.47
N TYR A 189 -18.78 5.17 15.12
CA TYR A 189 -19.88 5.97 15.65
C TYR A 189 -19.96 5.83 17.18
N LEU A 190 -19.94 4.61 17.69
CA LEU A 190 -19.95 4.33 19.12
C LEU A 190 -18.81 5.08 19.81
N ARG A 191 -17.55 4.90 19.38
CA ARG A 191 -16.40 5.56 20.01
C ARG A 191 -16.52 7.08 20.04
N ARG A 192 -16.99 7.68 18.94
CA ARG A 192 -17.13 9.13 18.83
C ARG A 192 -18.26 9.69 19.69
N HIS A 193 -19.37 8.96 19.83
CA HIS A 193 -20.58 9.44 20.50
C HIS A 193 -20.82 8.84 21.90
N PHE A 194 -20.03 7.86 22.35
CA PHE A 194 -20.23 7.18 23.65
C PHE A 194 -20.16 8.13 24.85
N ARG A 195 -19.35 9.19 24.75
CA ARG A 195 -19.25 10.20 25.82
C ARG A 195 -20.50 11.07 25.94
N GLU A 196 -21.23 11.23 24.84
CA GLU A 196 -22.41 12.09 24.76
C GLU A 196 -23.72 11.29 24.90
N THR A 197 -23.73 10.03 24.47
CA THR A 197 -24.90 9.15 24.51
C THR A 197 -24.50 7.75 24.99
N PRO A 198 -25.18 7.19 26.01
CA PRO A 198 -24.97 5.81 26.43
C PRO A 198 -25.44 4.85 25.32
N LEU A 199 -24.48 4.20 24.68
CA LEU A 199 -24.68 3.30 23.55
C LEU A 199 -23.99 1.95 23.80
N GLN A 200 -24.54 0.87 23.23
CA GLN A 200 -23.98 -0.47 23.32
C GLN A 200 -24.00 -1.17 21.96
N GLU A 201 -22.86 -1.79 21.62
CA GLU A 201 -22.74 -2.72 20.51
C GLU A 201 -23.17 -4.13 20.96
N VAL A 202 -24.08 -4.75 20.21
CA VAL A 202 -24.54 -6.13 20.45
C VAL A 202 -24.53 -6.87 19.12
N GLY A 203 -23.52 -7.71 18.90
CA GLY A 203 -23.39 -8.53 17.71
C GLY A 203 -23.27 -7.71 16.43
N ASP A 204 -24.38 -7.50 15.73
CA ASP A 204 -24.54 -6.79 14.47
C ASP A 204 -25.33 -5.48 14.61
N SER A 205 -25.45 -4.95 15.83
CA SER A 205 -26.29 -3.78 16.10
C SER A 205 -25.67 -2.80 17.09
N LEU A 206 -26.14 -1.56 17.01
CA LEU A 206 -25.88 -0.48 17.95
C LEU A 206 -27.20 0.02 18.54
N ARG A 207 -27.31 0.09 19.87
CA ARG A 207 -28.54 0.52 20.57
C ARG A 207 -28.27 1.52 21.68
N ARG A 208 -29.25 2.39 21.97
CA ARG A 208 -29.23 3.25 23.17
C ARG A 208 -29.53 2.42 24.42
N ILE A 209 -28.82 2.70 25.51
CA ILE A 209 -29.15 2.16 26.84
C ILE A 209 -29.83 3.28 27.62
N GLY A 210 -31.04 2.99 28.14
CA GLY A 210 -31.78 3.86 29.05
C GLY A 210 -31.39 3.65 30.52
#